data_AF-A0A9D2GGJ2-F1
#
_entry.id   AF-A0A9D2GGJ2-F1
#
_cell.length_a   1.000
_cell.length_b   1.000
_cell.length_c   1.000
_cell.angle_alpha   90.00
_cell.angle_beta   90.00
_cell.angle_gamma   90.00
#
_symmetry.space_group_name_H-M   'P 1'
#
loop_
_entity.id
_entity.type
_entity.pdbx_description
1 polymer ?
#
loop_
_entity_poly.entity_id
_entity_poly.type
_entity_poly.pdbx_seq_one_letter_code
_entity_poly.pdbx_strand_id
1 'polypeptide(L)'
;MEKYHKVTREDYEEWYRENGRLREAVSREEHRLRYHLMPETGWLNDPNGLMELNGTYHIYYQYDPFDAEGELKLWNHCTTRDFIHYEDLGPVLFPDQEFDAHGVYSGSAFLENGKAHFFYTGNVKYFDRPDYDYITAGRGSNTVLVESADGQNFSEKQLLMTTANYPEDISCHVRDPKILKHGGCYYMVLGARDLESHGLVLLYRSEDLKNWEYFSRIRTREPLGYMWECPDLFFLDGELCLICCPQGVPSRGLDYENVHQCVWMKADGDFRTGEFSVREEEIYFSVDRGFDFYAPQSFEDENGRRILIGWMGIPEADYVNPTAKAGWQHALTLPRQLHVKDGRLIQTPLEELKALRSQEWTFAGAEDLNGAGEYLRAELGPVFEAELEFSRCRFMKLQLRQGVCLSWEDGVLTLSLREGGWGRTVRHGKADELR
;
A
#
# COMPACT_ATOMS: atom_id res chain seq x y z
N MET A 1 -28.29 -9.27 14.88
CA MET A 1 -27.25 -8.25 15.09
C MET A 1 -27.11 -7.55 13.75
N GLU A 2 -27.70 -6.37 13.60
CA GLU A 2 -27.43 -5.53 12.43
C GLU A 2 -25.94 -5.19 12.49
N LYS A 3 -25.13 -5.87 11.69
CA LYS A 3 -23.69 -5.93 11.90
C LYS A 3 -22.98 -4.63 11.48
N TYR A 4 -23.66 -3.74 10.77
CA TYR A 4 -23.09 -2.48 10.28
C TYR A 4 -24.19 -1.42 10.18
N HIS A 5 -24.00 -0.33 10.92
CA HIS A 5 -24.72 0.93 10.74
C HIS A 5 -23.78 1.93 10.08
N LYS A 6 -24.35 2.95 9.42
CA LYS A 6 -23.59 4.12 8.95
C LYS A 6 -22.77 4.68 10.12
N VAL A 7 -21.50 4.97 9.86
CA VAL A 7 -20.61 5.62 10.83
C VAL A 7 -20.39 7.05 10.39
N THR A 8 -20.55 7.98 11.32
CA THR A 8 -20.41 9.43 11.11
C THR A 8 -19.19 9.98 11.85
N ARG A 9 -18.88 11.26 11.60
CA ARG A 9 -17.84 11.97 12.35
C ARG A 9 -18.19 12.06 13.82
N GLU A 10 -19.46 12.31 14.14
CA GLU A 10 -19.96 12.42 15.51
C GLU A 10 -19.76 11.12 16.30
N ASP A 11 -19.99 9.96 15.67
CA ASP A 11 -19.73 8.64 16.27
C ASP A 11 -18.24 8.49 16.61
N TYR A 12 -17.36 8.82 15.66
CA TYR A 12 -15.92 8.78 15.89
C TYR A 12 -15.47 9.71 17.02
N GLU A 13 -15.98 10.95 17.05
CA GLU A 13 -15.64 11.91 18.11
C GLU A 13 -16.10 11.44 19.49
N GLU A 14 -17.23 10.73 19.58
CA GLU A 14 -17.67 10.06 20.79
C GLU A 14 -16.69 8.94 21.19
N TRP A 15 -16.42 8.00 20.29
CA TRP A 15 -15.49 6.90 20.56
C TRP A 15 -14.10 7.40 20.94
N TYR A 16 -13.62 8.48 20.33
CA TYR A 16 -12.32 9.08 20.63
C TYR A 16 -12.24 9.63 22.07
N ARG A 17 -13.34 10.20 22.57
CA ARG A 17 -13.45 10.63 23.98
C ARG A 17 -13.49 9.43 24.93
N GLU A 18 -14.23 8.39 24.56
CA GLU A 18 -14.39 7.18 25.39
C GLU A 18 -13.11 6.35 25.50
N ASN A 19 -12.31 6.32 24.43
CA ASN A 19 -11.10 5.49 24.33
C ASN A 19 -9.81 6.20 24.79
N GLY A 20 -9.90 7.28 25.58
CA GLY A 20 -8.71 8.01 26.06
C GLY A 20 -7.68 7.15 26.80
N ARG A 21 -8.12 6.14 27.56
CA ARG A 21 -7.20 5.21 28.25
C ARG A 21 -6.45 4.29 27.29
N LEU A 22 -7.11 3.84 26.22
CA LEU A 22 -6.48 3.02 25.19
C LEU A 22 -5.39 3.83 24.49
N ARG A 23 -5.71 5.07 24.09
CA ARG A 23 -4.75 5.98 23.45
C ARG A 23 -3.53 6.25 24.34
N GLU A 24 -3.74 6.52 25.63
CA GLU A 24 -2.63 6.67 26.59
C GLU A 24 -1.79 5.39 26.70
N ALA A 25 -2.40 4.21 26.77
CA ALA A 25 -1.70 2.93 26.86
C ALA A 25 -0.86 2.64 25.59
N VAL A 26 -1.46 2.78 24.40
CA VAL A 26 -0.78 2.56 23.12
C VAL A 26 0.36 3.54 22.90
N SER A 27 0.21 4.81 23.31
CA SER A 27 1.28 5.81 23.18
C SER A 27 2.57 5.45 23.94
N ARG A 28 2.47 4.57 24.95
CA ARG A 28 3.59 4.10 25.78
C ARG A 28 4.06 2.69 25.43
N GLU A 29 3.48 2.07 24.41
CA GLU A 29 3.82 0.72 23.98
C GLU A 29 5.23 0.69 23.38
N GLU A 30 6.00 -0.37 23.69
CA GLU A 30 7.45 -0.42 23.43
C GLU A 30 7.79 -0.62 21.94
N HIS A 31 6.90 -1.24 21.17
CA HIS A 31 7.06 -1.52 19.74
C HIS A 31 6.60 -0.35 18.85
N ARG A 32 6.11 0.76 19.42
CA ARG A 32 5.79 1.98 18.66
C ARG A 32 6.99 2.42 17.83
N LEU A 33 6.78 2.58 16.53
CA LEU A 33 7.81 2.96 15.57
C LEU A 33 8.24 4.42 15.80
N ARG A 34 9.44 4.78 15.34
CA ARG A 34 10.01 6.12 15.58
C ARG A 34 10.04 7.03 14.36
N TYR A 35 10.07 6.46 13.16
CA TYR A 35 10.22 7.21 11.91
C TYR A 35 9.38 6.62 10.76
N HIS A 36 8.36 5.82 11.09
CA HIS A 36 7.35 5.35 10.14
C HIS A 36 5.99 5.90 10.56
N LEU A 37 5.14 6.18 9.58
CA LEU A 37 3.76 6.56 9.85
C LEU A 37 2.99 5.33 10.33
N MET A 38 2.25 5.48 11.43
CA MET A 38 1.48 4.42 12.08
C MET A 38 0.24 5.04 12.73
N PRO A 39 -0.85 4.27 12.93
CA PRO A 39 -2.07 4.83 13.52
C PRO A 39 -1.85 5.19 15.00
N GLU A 40 -2.65 6.11 15.57
CA GLU A 40 -2.61 6.40 17.01
C GLU A 40 -2.99 5.16 17.84
N THR A 41 -4.06 4.48 17.45
CA THR A 41 -4.59 3.22 18.01
C THR A 41 -5.22 2.39 16.91
N GLY A 42 -5.68 1.17 17.18
CA GLY A 42 -6.43 0.37 16.21
C GLY A 42 -5.59 -0.09 15.03
N TRP A 43 -6.11 0.01 13.81
CA TRP A 43 -5.54 -0.69 12.66
C TRP A 43 -5.41 0.21 11.44
N LEU A 44 -4.28 0.10 10.74
CA LEU A 44 -4.01 0.75 9.46
C LEU A 44 -3.69 -0.31 8.39
N ASN A 45 -4.06 -0.05 7.14
CA ASN A 45 -3.53 -0.76 5.97
C ASN A 45 -3.17 0.21 4.83
N ASP A 46 -3.80 0.05 3.68
CA ASP A 46 -3.48 0.65 2.40
C ASP A 46 -3.32 2.18 2.52
N PRO A 47 -2.19 2.74 2.05
CA PRO A 47 -2.13 4.17 1.76
C PRO A 47 -3.12 4.53 0.65
N ASN A 48 -3.80 5.65 0.82
CA ASN A 48 -4.82 6.15 -0.06
C ASN A 48 -4.65 7.65 -0.30
N GLY A 49 -5.30 8.16 -1.36
CA GLY A 49 -5.39 9.59 -1.62
C GLY A 49 -4.05 10.33 -1.70
N LEU A 50 -2.94 9.65 -1.97
CA LEU A 50 -1.61 10.24 -1.86
C LEU A 50 -1.45 11.38 -2.89
N MET A 51 -1.03 12.55 -2.42
CA MET A 51 -0.80 13.72 -3.28
C MET A 51 0.10 14.76 -2.60
N GLU A 52 0.66 15.67 -3.39
CA GLU A 52 1.22 16.93 -2.89
C GLU A 52 0.34 18.10 -3.34
N LEU A 53 -0.02 18.98 -2.41
CA LEU A 53 -0.82 20.18 -2.66
C LEU A 53 -0.16 21.40 -2.01
N ASN A 54 0.32 22.33 -2.84
CA ASN A 54 0.96 23.58 -2.40
C ASN A 54 2.13 23.31 -1.44
N GLY A 55 3.04 22.41 -1.82
CA GLY A 55 4.21 22.01 -1.04
C GLY A 55 3.88 21.28 0.27
N THR A 56 2.69 20.67 0.38
CA THR A 56 2.27 19.84 1.51
C THR A 56 1.90 18.46 0.99
N TYR A 57 2.53 17.42 1.50
CA TYR A 57 2.17 16.05 1.21
C TYR A 57 0.97 15.64 2.06
N HIS A 58 -0.05 15.09 1.41
CA HIS A 58 -1.24 14.54 2.02
C HIS A 58 -1.21 13.03 1.90
N ILE A 59 -1.28 12.35 3.05
CA ILE A 59 -1.23 10.90 3.16
C ILE A 59 -2.51 10.45 3.87
N TYR A 60 -3.37 9.75 3.13
CA TYR A 60 -4.53 9.09 3.71
C TYR A 60 -4.23 7.61 3.82
N TYR A 61 -4.99 6.92 4.65
CA TYR A 61 -4.94 5.47 4.73
C TYR A 61 -6.24 4.94 5.31
N GLN A 62 -6.58 3.73 4.89
CA GLN A 62 -7.65 2.97 5.50
C GLN A 62 -7.34 2.71 6.98
N TYR A 63 -8.34 2.96 7.83
CA TYR A 63 -8.17 3.04 9.28
C TYR A 63 -9.39 2.47 10.01
N ASP A 64 -9.13 1.69 11.06
CA ASP A 64 -10.08 1.35 12.12
C ASP A 64 -9.55 1.93 13.43
N PRO A 65 -10.20 2.95 14.01
CA PRO A 65 -9.57 3.70 15.09
C PRO A 65 -9.35 2.95 16.39
N PHE A 66 -10.22 2.00 16.72
CA PHE A 66 -10.24 1.39 18.05
C PHE A 66 -10.32 -0.14 18.04
N ASP A 67 -10.34 -0.77 16.85
CA ASP A 67 -10.16 -2.21 16.69
C ASP A 67 -8.88 -2.51 15.90
N ALA A 68 -7.94 -3.19 16.55
CA ALA A 68 -6.66 -3.56 15.94
C ALA A 68 -6.78 -4.71 14.92
N GLU A 69 -7.94 -5.37 14.82
CA GLU A 69 -8.23 -6.39 13.81
C GLU A 69 -8.77 -5.78 12.50
N GLY A 70 -9.26 -4.54 12.54
CA GLY A 70 -9.65 -3.78 11.36
C GLY A 70 -10.92 -4.29 10.70
N GLU A 71 -12.06 -4.21 11.37
CA GLU A 71 -13.36 -4.49 10.75
C GLU A 71 -13.96 -3.24 10.07
N LEU A 72 -13.89 -2.08 10.73
CA LEU A 72 -14.34 -0.80 10.17
C LEU A 72 -13.30 -0.26 9.18
N LYS A 73 -13.77 0.40 8.12
CA LYS A 73 -12.93 1.11 7.15
C LYS A 73 -13.42 2.54 6.96
N LEU A 74 -12.64 3.47 7.48
CA LEU A 74 -12.69 4.90 7.19
C LEU A 74 -11.31 5.35 6.68
N TRP A 75 -11.15 6.59 6.22
CA TRP A 75 -9.84 7.13 5.86
C TRP A 75 -9.36 8.12 6.92
N ASN A 76 -8.20 7.85 7.51
CA ASN A 76 -7.47 8.84 8.29
C ASN A 76 -6.68 9.77 7.37
N HIS A 77 -6.28 10.95 7.86
CA HIS A 77 -5.50 11.92 7.11
C HIS A 77 -4.30 12.41 7.93
N CYS A 78 -3.11 12.29 7.36
CA CYS A 78 -1.90 12.90 7.88
C CYS A 78 -1.27 13.80 6.82
N THR A 79 -0.60 14.87 7.27
CA THR A 79 0.16 15.75 6.38
C THR A 79 1.61 15.85 6.80
N THR A 80 2.49 16.17 5.85
CA THR A 80 3.91 16.46 6.09
C THR A 80 4.46 17.40 5.02
N ARG A 81 5.57 18.09 5.32
CA ARG A 81 6.33 18.87 4.33
C ARG A 81 7.72 18.30 4.08
N ASP A 82 8.17 17.36 4.88
CA ASP A 82 9.55 16.85 4.89
C ASP A 82 9.64 15.33 5.08
N PHE A 83 8.51 14.62 5.21
CA PHE A 83 8.42 13.19 5.52
C PHE A 83 9.09 12.77 6.84
N ILE A 84 9.40 13.73 7.71
CA ILE A 84 9.99 13.53 9.03
C ILE A 84 8.97 13.91 10.10
N HIS A 85 8.35 15.09 9.96
CA HIS A 85 7.36 15.61 10.88
C HIS A 85 5.98 15.46 10.24
N TYR A 86 5.13 14.70 10.91
CA TYR A 86 3.77 14.43 10.47
C TYR A 86 2.77 15.10 11.42
N GLU A 87 1.73 15.68 10.86
CA GLU A 87 0.56 16.15 11.58
C GLU A 87 -0.61 15.19 11.29
N ASP A 88 -1.16 14.57 12.32
CA ASP A 88 -2.35 13.73 12.22
C ASP A 88 -3.60 14.61 12.35
N LEU A 89 -4.39 14.67 11.28
CA LEU A 89 -5.61 15.48 11.18
C LEU A 89 -6.88 14.66 11.45
N GLY A 90 -6.72 13.37 11.74
CA GLY A 90 -7.81 12.45 12.05
C GLY A 90 -8.64 12.01 10.82
N PRO A 91 -9.71 11.23 11.06
CA PRO A 91 -10.56 10.71 10.00
C PRO A 91 -11.32 11.78 9.22
N VAL A 92 -11.36 11.59 7.90
CA VAL A 92 -11.99 12.51 6.95
C VAL A 92 -13.09 11.89 6.10
N LEU A 93 -13.01 10.59 5.76
CA LEU A 93 -14.04 9.87 5.03
C LEU A 93 -14.58 8.72 5.86
N PHE A 94 -15.89 8.69 6.09
CA PHE A 94 -16.58 7.70 6.93
C PHE A 94 -17.60 6.91 6.12
N PRO A 95 -17.96 5.67 6.46
CA PRO A 95 -19.01 4.92 5.76
C PRO A 95 -20.42 5.43 6.15
N ASP A 96 -20.75 6.65 5.72
CA ASP A 96 -21.97 7.39 6.08
C ASP A 96 -23.07 7.36 5.01
N GLN A 97 -22.85 6.68 3.87
CA GLN A 97 -23.83 6.52 2.79
C GLN A 97 -24.27 5.07 2.63
N GLU A 98 -25.39 4.85 1.96
CA GLU A 98 -25.89 3.48 1.70
C GLU A 98 -24.93 2.69 0.80
N PHE A 99 -24.29 3.38 -0.15
CA PHE A 99 -23.37 2.78 -1.11
C PHE A 99 -21.95 2.54 -0.56
N ASP A 100 -21.66 2.92 0.68
CA ASP A 100 -20.40 2.63 1.37
C ASP A 100 -20.58 2.17 2.81
N ALA A 101 -21.80 1.76 3.19
CA ALA A 101 -22.20 1.44 4.56
C ALA A 101 -21.36 0.33 5.24
N HIS A 102 -20.59 -0.44 4.46
CA HIS A 102 -19.72 -1.52 4.94
C HIS A 102 -18.23 -1.23 4.72
N GLY A 103 -17.89 0.04 4.50
CA GLY A 103 -16.52 0.53 4.47
C GLY A 103 -16.23 1.49 3.32
N VAL A 104 -15.48 2.54 3.64
CA VAL A 104 -14.76 3.38 2.67
C VAL A 104 -13.49 2.61 2.28
N TYR A 105 -13.58 1.83 1.20
CA TYR A 105 -12.46 1.04 0.68
C TYR A 105 -11.40 1.92 0.01
N SER A 106 -10.28 1.32 -0.36
CA SER A 106 -9.12 2.00 -0.94
C SER A 106 -9.45 2.76 -2.23
N GLY A 107 -8.57 3.70 -2.54
CA GLY A 107 -8.76 4.69 -3.60
C GLY A 107 -7.61 5.68 -3.69
N SER A 108 -7.71 6.62 -4.63
CA SER A 108 -6.65 7.59 -4.93
C SER A 108 -7.17 9.01 -5.08
N ALA A 109 -6.25 9.96 -5.01
CA ALA A 109 -6.49 11.36 -5.33
C ALA A 109 -5.94 11.69 -6.72
N PHE A 110 -6.61 12.61 -7.41
CA PHE A 110 -6.18 13.15 -8.68
C PHE A 110 -6.36 14.67 -8.69
N LEU A 111 -5.26 15.40 -8.87
CA LEU A 111 -5.28 16.86 -8.89
C LEU A 111 -5.63 17.37 -10.29
N GLU A 112 -6.71 18.14 -10.40
CA GLU A 112 -7.16 18.72 -11.67
C GLU A 112 -7.98 19.99 -11.40
N ASN A 113 -7.76 21.03 -12.21
CA ASN A 113 -8.49 22.29 -12.12
C ASN A 113 -8.44 22.95 -10.73
N GLY A 114 -7.29 22.86 -10.06
CA GLY A 114 -7.05 23.53 -8.77
C GLY A 114 -7.72 22.87 -7.56
N LYS A 115 -8.18 21.62 -7.68
CA LYS A 115 -8.71 20.82 -6.57
C LYS A 115 -8.33 19.35 -6.72
N ALA A 116 -8.39 18.63 -5.62
CA ALA A 116 -8.25 17.19 -5.58
C ALA A 116 -9.60 16.50 -5.80
N HIS A 117 -9.60 15.51 -6.69
CA HIS A 117 -10.70 14.59 -6.94
C HIS A 117 -10.32 13.24 -6.35
N PHE A 118 -11.03 12.81 -5.33
CA PHE A 118 -10.79 11.55 -4.66
C PHE A 118 -11.78 10.52 -5.17
N PHE A 119 -11.24 9.41 -5.65
CA PHE A 119 -12.02 8.25 -6.05
C PHE A 119 -11.74 7.14 -5.06
N TYR A 120 -12.79 6.52 -4.55
CA TYR A 120 -12.66 5.37 -3.65
C TYR A 120 -13.75 4.35 -3.91
N THR A 121 -13.55 3.15 -3.36
CA THR A 121 -14.56 2.09 -3.43
C THR A 121 -15.51 2.17 -2.25
N GLY A 122 -16.79 2.45 -2.47
CA GLY A 122 -17.84 2.26 -1.48
C GLY A 122 -18.21 0.79 -1.38
N ASN A 123 -17.89 0.14 -0.27
CA ASN A 123 -18.18 -1.29 -0.07
C ASN A 123 -19.55 -1.50 0.57
N VAL A 124 -20.33 -2.42 0.01
CA VAL A 124 -21.60 -2.87 0.58
C VAL A 124 -21.65 -4.39 0.63
N LYS A 125 -22.08 -4.95 1.76
CA LYS A 125 -22.43 -6.37 1.89
C LYS A 125 -23.94 -6.49 2.02
N TYR A 126 -24.54 -7.41 1.26
CA TYR A 126 -25.96 -7.71 1.33
C TYR A 126 -26.19 -8.98 2.17
N PHE A 127 -27.25 -8.99 2.97
CA PHE A 127 -27.57 -10.09 3.91
C PHE A 127 -28.99 -10.61 3.75
N ASP A 128 -29.67 -10.25 2.66
CA ASP A 128 -31.04 -10.64 2.34
C ASP A 128 -31.17 -12.12 1.95
N ARG A 129 -30.06 -12.80 1.65
CA ARG A 129 -29.99 -14.26 1.51
C ARG A 129 -28.77 -14.85 2.23
N PRO A 130 -28.85 -16.10 2.72
CA PRO A 130 -27.75 -16.73 3.46
C PRO A 130 -26.65 -17.34 2.59
N ASP A 131 -26.88 -17.54 1.29
CA ASP A 131 -26.00 -18.28 0.38
C ASP A 131 -25.14 -17.40 -0.53
N TYR A 132 -24.93 -16.13 -0.15
CA TYR A 132 -23.97 -15.28 -0.86
C TYR A 132 -22.53 -15.79 -0.71
N ASP A 133 -21.82 -15.88 -1.83
CA ASP A 133 -20.37 -16.14 -1.86
C ASP A 133 -19.55 -14.85 -1.67
N TYR A 134 -20.17 -13.67 -1.77
CA TYR A 134 -19.56 -12.34 -1.75
C TYR A 134 -18.51 -12.10 -2.84
N ILE A 135 -18.49 -13.00 -3.84
CA ILE A 135 -17.64 -12.98 -5.03
C ILE A 135 -18.47 -12.61 -6.25
N THR A 136 -19.50 -13.39 -6.56
CA THR A 136 -20.36 -13.19 -7.74
C THR A 136 -21.70 -12.53 -7.39
N ALA A 137 -22.08 -12.56 -6.12
CA ALA A 137 -23.26 -11.89 -5.60
C ALA A 137 -23.08 -11.51 -4.12
N GLY A 138 -23.95 -10.66 -3.58
CA GLY A 138 -23.95 -10.30 -2.15
C GLY A 138 -23.01 -9.16 -1.79
N ARG A 139 -22.35 -8.55 -2.77
CA ARG A 139 -21.49 -7.39 -2.59
C ARG A 139 -21.80 -6.29 -3.60
N GLY A 140 -21.83 -5.04 -3.13
CA GLY A 140 -21.77 -3.84 -3.96
C GLY A 140 -20.35 -3.26 -3.92
N SER A 141 -19.73 -3.14 -5.08
CA SER A 141 -18.40 -2.55 -5.26
C SER A 141 -18.56 -1.22 -6.00
N ASN A 142 -18.91 -0.18 -5.25
CA ASN A 142 -19.33 1.10 -5.80
C ASN A 142 -18.13 2.04 -5.99
N THR A 143 -18.06 2.78 -7.09
CA THR A 143 -17.05 3.83 -7.26
C THR A 143 -17.66 5.17 -6.86
N VAL A 144 -17.01 5.87 -5.94
CA VAL A 144 -17.51 7.13 -5.36
C VAL A 144 -16.49 8.24 -5.57
N LEU A 145 -16.98 9.45 -5.88
CA LEU A 145 -16.20 10.68 -5.98
C LEU A 145 -16.51 11.62 -4.81
N VAL A 146 -15.46 12.19 -4.22
CA VAL A 146 -15.52 13.40 -3.39
C VAL A 146 -14.43 14.37 -3.83
N GLU A 147 -14.69 15.66 -3.72
CA GLU A 147 -13.75 16.71 -4.14
C GLU A 147 -13.31 17.53 -2.93
N SER A 148 -12.06 17.99 -2.93
CA SER A 148 -11.56 18.89 -1.90
C SER A 148 -10.55 19.89 -2.49
N ALA A 149 -10.64 21.15 -2.05
CA ALA A 149 -9.69 22.20 -2.44
C ALA A 149 -8.47 22.27 -1.52
N ASP A 150 -8.55 21.71 -0.32
CA ASP A 150 -7.51 21.78 0.73
C ASP A 150 -7.08 20.40 1.26
N GLY A 151 -7.67 19.31 0.74
CA GLY A 151 -7.43 17.95 1.21
C GLY A 151 -8.09 17.61 2.55
N GLN A 152 -8.81 18.54 3.19
CA GLN A 152 -9.40 18.33 4.51
C GLN A 152 -10.93 18.44 4.49
N ASN A 153 -11.46 19.42 3.77
CA ASN A 153 -12.87 19.68 3.65
C ASN A 153 -13.38 19.09 2.33
N PHE A 154 -14.23 18.07 2.43
CA PHE A 154 -14.73 17.30 1.29
C PHE A 154 -16.14 17.74 0.89
N SER A 155 -16.43 17.66 -0.41
CA SER A 155 -17.78 17.78 -0.94
C SER A 155 -18.68 16.62 -0.49
N GLU A 156 -19.97 16.72 -0.78
CA GLU A 156 -20.86 15.55 -0.73
C GLU A 156 -20.34 14.43 -1.64
N LYS A 157 -20.58 13.19 -1.23
CA LYS A 157 -20.24 11.98 -1.98
C LYS A 157 -21.12 11.81 -3.20
N GLN A 158 -20.50 11.57 -4.34
CA GLN A 158 -21.16 11.32 -5.61
C GLN A 158 -20.93 9.86 -6.01
N LEU A 159 -22.00 9.05 -6.04
CA LEU A 159 -21.95 7.70 -6.57
C LEU A 159 -21.81 7.77 -8.10
N LEU A 160 -20.70 7.25 -8.64
CA LEU A 160 -20.42 7.30 -10.07
C LEU A 160 -20.75 5.98 -10.78
N MET A 161 -20.35 4.86 -10.18
CA MET A 161 -20.56 3.52 -10.74
C MET A 161 -20.91 2.53 -9.64
N THR A 162 -21.65 1.50 -10.01
CA THR A 162 -21.99 0.34 -9.19
C THR A 162 -21.53 -0.94 -9.89
N THR A 163 -21.71 -2.09 -9.26
CA THR A 163 -21.43 -3.40 -9.89
C THR A 163 -22.14 -3.58 -11.24
N ALA A 164 -23.30 -2.93 -11.46
CA ALA A 164 -24.04 -2.99 -12.73
C ALA A 164 -23.35 -2.27 -13.90
N ASN A 165 -22.32 -1.45 -13.64
CA ASN A 165 -21.56 -0.75 -14.67
C ASN A 165 -20.33 -1.54 -15.13
N TYR A 166 -20.01 -2.66 -14.48
CA TYR A 166 -18.88 -3.52 -14.86
C TYR A 166 -19.30 -4.51 -15.97
N PRO A 167 -18.36 -4.96 -16.83
CA PRO A 167 -18.66 -5.94 -17.86
C PRO A 167 -19.27 -7.22 -17.28
N GLU A 168 -20.17 -7.88 -18.03
CA GLU A 168 -20.94 -9.04 -17.56
C GLU A 168 -20.07 -10.24 -17.16
N ASP A 169 -18.83 -10.31 -17.67
CA ASP A 169 -17.86 -11.36 -17.36
C ASP A 169 -17.02 -11.07 -16.10
N ILE A 170 -17.32 -9.99 -15.39
CA ILE A 170 -16.63 -9.57 -14.16
C ILE A 170 -17.48 -9.88 -12.92
N SER A 171 -16.82 -10.33 -11.86
CA SER A 171 -17.43 -10.62 -10.57
C SER A 171 -17.79 -9.33 -9.79
N CYS A 172 -18.37 -9.45 -8.60
CA CYS A 172 -18.59 -8.31 -7.70
C CYS A 172 -17.29 -7.78 -7.06
N HIS A 173 -16.13 -8.41 -7.28
CA HIS A 173 -14.85 -7.87 -6.82
C HIS A 173 -14.26 -6.93 -7.86
N VAL A 174 -14.62 -5.65 -7.74
CA VAL A 174 -13.98 -4.55 -8.45
C VAL A 174 -13.70 -3.42 -7.47
N ARG A 175 -12.47 -2.92 -7.38
CA ARG A 175 -12.09 -1.94 -6.36
C ARG A 175 -10.81 -1.17 -6.68
N ASP A 176 -10.50 -0.24 -5.80
CA ASP A 176 -9.24 0.50 -5.68
C ASP A 176 -8.92 1.41 -6.89
N PRO A 177 -9.76 2.43 -7.16
CA PRO A 177 -9.60 3.29 -8.33
C PRO A 177 -8.33 4.12 -8.30
N LYS A 178 -7.54 4.05 -9.38
CA LYS A 178 -6.45 4.97 -9.71
C LYS A 178 -6.79 5.78 -10.96
N ILE A 179 -6.49 7.08 -10.97
CA ILE A 179 -6.65 7.92 -12.16
C ILE A 179 -5.31 8.17 -12.85
N LEU A 180 -5.32 8.03 -14.18
CA LEU A 180 -4.28 8.42 -15.12
C LEU A 180 -4.85 9.40 -16.14
N LYS A 181 -4.17 10.51 -16.41
CA LYS A 181 -4.50 11.42 -17.52
C LYS A 181 -3.54 11.20 -18.67
N HIS A 182 -4.06 10.97 -19.87
CA HIS A 182 -3.25 10.82 -21.07
C HIS A 182 -4.01 11.31 -22.30
N GLY A 183 -3.33 12.01 -23.22
CA GLY A 183 -3.94 12.48 -24.46
C GLY A 183 -5.19 13.36 -24.28
N GLY A 184 -5.28 14.12 -23.18
CA GLY A 184 -6.43 14.96 -22.85
C GLY A 184 -7.65 14.22 -22.29
N CYS A 185 -7.56 12.90 -22.08
CA CYS A 185 -8.60 12.07 -21.48
C CYS A 185 -8.17 11.56 -20.10
N TYR A 186 -9.15 11.21 -19.27
CA TYR A 186 -8.93 10.55 -17.98
C TYR A 186 -9.23 9.07 -18.11
N TYR A 187 -8.43 8.25 -17.43
CA TYR A 187 -8.56 6.81 -17.37
C TYR A 187 -8.61 6.39 -15.90
N MET A 188 -9.68 5.69 -15.53
CA MET A 188 -9.82 5.06 -14.23
C MET A 188 -9.40 3.61 -14.33
N VAL A 189 -8.49 3.23 -13.46
CA VAL A 189 -7.83 1.94 -13.38
C VAL A 189 -8.40 1.24 -12.17
N LEU A 190 -9.06 0.09 -12.37
CA LEU A 190 -9.76 -0.65 -11.32
C LEU A 190 -9.25 -2.08 -11.25
N GLY A 191 -8.98 -2.55 -10.04
CA GLY A 191 -8.58 -3.93 -9.80
C GLY A 191 -9.82 -4.81 -9.87
N ALA A 192 -9.75 -5.96 -10.54
CA ALA A 192 -10.91 -6.81 -10.73
C ALA A 192 -10.58 -8.32 -10.69
N ARG A 193 -11.64 -9.10 -10.50
CA ARG A 193 -11.70 -10.56 -10.67
C ARG A 193 -12.78 -10.90 -11.68
N ASP A 194 -12.45 -11.69 -12.69
CA ASP A 194 -13.44 -12.21 -13.64
C ASP A 194 -14.25 -13.40 -13.06
N LEU A 195 -15.28 -13.84 -13.76
CA LEU A 195 -16.12 -14.98 -13.35
C LEU A 195 -15.40 -16.33 -13.38
N GLU A 196 -14.27 -16.44 -14.09
CA GLU A 196 -13.39 -17.61 -14.09
C GLU A 196 -12.38 -17.58 -12.92
N SER A 197 -12.40 -16.52 -12.11
CA SER A 197 -11.50 -16.29 -10.98
C SER A 197 -10.06 -16.01 -11.40
N HIS A 198 -9.88 -15.18 -12.42
CA HIS A 198 -8.60 -14.58 -12.79
C HIS A 198 -8.57 -13.09 -12.44
N GLY A 199 -7.45 -12.65 -11.87
CA GLY A 199 -7.19 -11.24 -11.60
C GLY A 199 -6.83 -10.46 -12.85
N LEU A 200 -7.34 -9.23 -12.96
CA LEU A 200 -7.06 -8.30 -14.05
C LEU A 200 -7.29 -6.84 -13.63
N VAL A 201 -6.90 -5.91 -14.49
CA VAL A 201 -7.27 -4.48 -14.38
C VAL A 201 -8.36 -4.14 -15.40
N LEU A 202 -9.39 -3.41 -14.99
CA LEU A 202 -10.32 -2.72 -15.88
C LEU A 202 -9.89 -1.27 -16.10
N LEU A 203 -10.05 -0.79 -17.33
CA LEU A 203 -9.86 0.62 -17.69
C LEU A 203 -11.19 1.22 -18.12
N TYR A 204 -11.56 2.33 -17.48
CA TYR A 204 -12.66 3.19 -17.87
C TYR A 204 -12.13 4.52 -18.36
N ARG A 205 -12.81 5.16 -19.31
CA ARG A 205 -12.44 6.47 -19.84
C ARG A 205 -13.49 7.53 -19.48
N SER A 206 -13.02 8.75 -19.23
CA SER A 206 -13.86 9.92 -18.98
C SER A 206 -13.27 11.18 -19.60
N GLU A 207 -14.13 12.12 -19.96
CA GLU A 207 -13.76 13.49 -20.36
C GLU A 207 -13.93 14.51 -19.23
N ASP A 208 -14.64 14.16 -18.15
CA ASP A 208 -15.08 15.10 -17.11
C ASP A 208 -14.88 14.61 -15.67
N LEU A 209 -14.23 13.46 -15.49
CA LEU A 209 -13.99 12.77 -14.21
C LEU A 209 -15.25 12.23 -13.51
N LYS A 210 -16.43 12.36 -14.12
CA LYS A 210 -17.72 11.98 -13.51
C LYS A 210 -18.42 10.90 -14.30
N ASN A 211 -18.47 11.03 -15.61
CA ASN A 211 -19.08 10.06 -16.52
C ASN A 211 -17.99 9.13 -17.04
N TRP A 212 -18.12 7.84 -16.72
CA TRP A 212 -17.13 6.82 -17.01
C TRP A 212 -17.70 5.76 -17.94
N GLU A 213 -16.99 5.46 -19.03
CA GLU A 213 -17.34 4.43 -19.99
C GLU A 213 -16.28 3.32 -19.99
N TYR A 214 -16.70 2.06 -20.05
CA TYR A 214 -15.77 0.94 -20.17
C TYR A 214 -14.91 1.10 -21.43
N PHE A 215 -13.59 1.01 -21.27
CA PHE A 215 -12.65 1.26 -22.35
C PHE A 215 -11.82 0.03 -22.71
N SER A 216 -11.20 -0.62 -21.73
CA SER A 216 -10.32 -1.77 -21.96
C SER A 216 -10.08 -2.58 -20.68
N ARG A 217 -9.19 -3.58 -20.76
CA ARG A 217 -8.67 -4.33 -19.62
C ARG A 217 -7.20 -4.69 -19.83
N ILE A 218 -6.44 -4.79 -18.74
CA ILE A 218 -5.05 -5.25 -18.74
C ILE A 218 -5.00 -6.59 -18.00
N ARG A 219 -4.39 -7.60 -18.60
CA ARG A 219 -4.19 -8.93 -18.02
C ARG A 219 -2.91 -9.56 -18.54
N THR A 220 -2.42 -10.55 -17.81
CA THR A 220 -1.36 -11.47 -18.27
C THR A 220 -1.95 -12.52 -19.23
N ARG A 221 -1.10 -13.12 -20.07
CA ARG A 221 -1.52 -14.24 -20.95
C ARG A 221 -1.94 -15.48 -20.17
N GLU A 222 -1.18 -15.84 -19.14
CA GLU A 222 -1.52 -16.90 -18.19
C GLU A 222 -2.05 -16.27 -16.89
N PRO A 223 -3.04 -16.87 -16.20
CA PRO A 223 -3.58 -16.31 -14.97
C PRO A 223 -2.52 -16.05 -13.89
N LEU A 224 -2.54 -14.86 -13.30
CA LEU A 224 -1.69 -14.47 -12.18
C LEU A 224 -2.56 -14.10 -10.98
N GLY A 225 -2.93 -15.10 -10.18
CA GLY A 225 -3.80 -14.91 -9.04
C GLY A 225 -5.28 -14.70 -9.43
N TYR A 226 -6.15 -14.67 -8.43
CA TYR A 226 -7.60 -14.64 -8.65
C TYR A 226 -8.22 -13.23 -8.61
N MET A 227 -7.49 -12.24 -8.12
CA MET A 227 -7.93 -10.84 -7.98
C MET A 227 -6.69 -9.97 -7.98
N TRP A 228 -6.71 -8.83 -8.65
CA TRP A 228 -5.65 -7.83 -8.56
C TRP A 228 -6.12 -6.63 -7.74
N GLU A 229 -5.61 -6.44 -6.54
CA GLU A 229 -5.90 -5.27 -5.69
C GLU A 229 -4.96 -4.10 -6.00
N CYS A 230 -5.37 -2.91 -5.59
CA CYS A 230 -4.58 -1.68 -5.60
C CYS A 230 -3.77 -1.46 -6.90
N PRO A 231 -4.39 -1.47 -8.10
CA PRO A 231 -3.65 -1.22 -9.31
C PRO A 231 -3.21 0.24 -9.40
N ASP A 232 -1.96 0.45 -9.79
CA ASP A 232 -1.36 1.73 -10.01
C ASP A 232 -0.70 1.76 -11.39
N LEU A 233 -1.33 2.46 -12.34
CA LEU A 233 -0.87 2.59 -13.72
C LEU A 233 -0.34 4.01 -13.94
N PHE A 234 0.94 4.12 -14.30
CA PHE A 234 1.61 5.41 -14.46
C PHE A 234 2.76 5.34 -15.47
N PHE A 235 3.15 6.50 -16.00
CA PHE A 235 4.37 6.63 -16.79
C PHE A 235 5.55 6.91 -15.86
N LEU A 236 6.68 6.23 -16.09
CA LEU A 236 7.94 6.44 -15.38
C LEU A 236 9.11 6.16 -16.32
N ASP A 237 10.01 7.13 -16.45
CA ASP A 237 11.22 7.03 -17.29
C ASP A 237 10.98 6.51 -18.71
N GLY A 238 9.86 6.95 -19.31
CA GLY A 238 9.46 6.58 -20.68
C GLY A 238 8.73 5.25 -20.81
N GLU A 239 8.51 4.53 -19.71
CA GLU A 239 7.78 3.26 -19.69
C GLU A 239 6.39 3.43 -19.05
N LEU A 240 5.39 2.71 -19.58
CA LEU A 240 4.11 2.54 -18.89
C LEU A 240 4.27 1.41 -17.87
N CYS A 241 4.11 1.73 -16.60
CA CYS A 241 4.30 0.83 -15.48
C CYS A 241 2.95 0.50 -14.85
N LEU A 242 2.75 -0.77 -14.49
CA LEU A 242 1.65 -1.24 -13.66
C LEU A 242 2.24 -1.85 -12.38
N ILE A 243 1.83 -1.32 -11.23
CA ILE A 243 1.97 -2.02 -9.95
C ILE A 243 0.59 -2.55 -9.56
N CYS A 244 0.49 -3.78 -9.10
CA CYS A 244 -0.76 -4.32 -8.57
C CYS A 244 -0.49 -5.45 -7.58
N CYS A 245 -1.53 -5.84 -6.85
CA CYS A 245 -1.45 -6.86 -5.81
C CYS A 245 -2.24 -8.12 -6.18
N PRO A 246 -1.67 -9.08 -6.94
CA PRO A 246 -2.35 -10.31 -7.29
C PRO A 246 -2.46 -11.24 -6.08
N GLN A 247 -3.69 -11.62 -5.74
CA GLN A 247 -4.01 -12.52 -4.64
C GLN A 247 -3.92 -14.00 -5.06
N GLY A 248 -3.39 -14.84 -4.17
CA GLY A 248 -3.36 -16.30 -4.34
C GLY A 248 -2.36 -16.83 -5.38
N VAL A 249 -1.31 -16.06 -5.70
CA VAL A 249 -0.24 -16.52 -6.59
C VAL A 249 0.60 -17.58 -5.85
N PRO A 250 0.73 -18.81 -6.37
CA PRO A 250 1.58 -19.83 -5.75
C PRO A 250 3.06 -19.43 -5.79
N SER A 251 3.80 -19.82 -4.74
CA SER A 251 5.25 -19.62 -4.69
C SER A 251 5.97 -20.37 -5.82
N ARG A 252 7.04 -19.77 -6.33
CA ARG A 252 7.89 -20.32 -7.40
C ARG A 252 9.36 -20.15 -7.02
N GLY A 253 9.94 -21.16 -6.40
CA GLY A 253 11.32 -21.08 -5.92
C GLY A 253 11.47 -20.00 -4.84
N LEU A 254 12.27 -18.96 -5.12
CA LEU A 254 12.48 -17.80 -4.24
C LEU A 254 11.57 -16.62 -4.58
N ASP A 255 10.64 -16.80 -5.51
CA ASP A 255 9.70 -15.80 -5.97
C ASP A 255 8.32 -16.09 -5.38
N TYR A 256 7.57 -15.02 -5.07
CA TYR A 256 6.22 -15.08 -4.52
C TYR A 256 6.08 -15.83 -3.17
N GLU A 257 6.98 -15.54 -2.22
CA GLU A 257 7.00 -16.20 -0.90
C GLU A 257 5.92 -15.70 0.08
N ASN A 258 5.26 -14.57 -0.20
CA ASN A 258 4.14 -14.07 0.60
C ASN A 258 2.83 -14.79 0.23
N VAL A 259 1.79 -14.71 1.08
CA VAL A 259 0.48 -15.31 0.78
C VAL A 259 -0.25 -14.61 -0.39
N HIS A 260 0.01 -13.31 -0.53
CA HIS A 260 -0.40 -12.46 -1.63
C HIS A 260 0.79 -11.63 -2.09
N GLN A 261 0.83 -11.25 -3.36
CA GLN A 261 2.01 -10.57 -3.92
C GLN A 261 1.72 -9.12 -4.21
N CYS A 262 2.76 -8.30 -4.23
CA CYS A 262 2.77 -7.01 -4.91
C CYS A 262 3.82 -7.05 -6.01
N VAL A 263 3.40 -6.88 -7.26
CA VAL A 263 4.25 -7.03 -8.44
C VAL A 263 4.28 -5.74 -9.26
N TRP A 264 5.40 -5.53 -9.95
CA TRP A 264 5.57 -4.49 -10.97
C TRP A 264 5.71 -5.15 -12.34
N MET A 265 5.00 -4.57 -13.32
CA MET A 265 5.00 -4.99 -14.70
C MET A 265 5.20 -3.78 -15.61
N LYS A 266 5.91 -3.98 -16.72
CA LYS A 266 5.85 -3.03 -17.83
C LYS A 266 4.62 -3.36 -18.67
N ALA A 267 3.88 -2.35 -19.06
CA ALA A 267 2.74 -2.48 -19.94
C ALA A 267 2.98 -1.75 -21.26
N ASP A 268 2.28 -2.19 -22.30
CA ASP A 268 2.16 -1.49 -23.57
C ASP A 268 0.68 -1.17 -23.78
N GLY A 269 0.39 0.06 -24.22
CA GLY A 269 -0.99 0.54 -24.37
C GLY A 269 -1.15 1.55 -25.51
N ASP A 270 -2.09 1.29 -26.42
CA ASP A 270 -2.58 2.30 -27.38
C ASP A 270 -3.89 2.89 -26.87
N PHE A 271 -3.79 4.11 -26.31
CA PHE A 271 -4.90 4.88 -25.77
C PHE A 271 -5.94 5.32 -26.81
N ARG A 272 -5.69 5.16 -28.12
CA ARG A 272 -6.68 5.42 -29.19
C ARG A 272 -7.51 4.19 -29.51
N THR A 273 -6.89 3.01 -29.55
CA THR A 273 -7.56 1.76 -29.94
C THR A 273 -8.10 0.99 -28.74
N GLY A 274 -7.57 1.24 -27.54
CA GLY A 274 -7.90 0.47 -26.34
C GLY A 274 -7.13 -0.85 -26.25
N GLU A 275 -6.07 -1.04 -27.04
CA GLU A 275 -5.23 -2.22 -26.97
C GLU A 275 -4.20 -2.07 -25.86
N PHE A 276 -4.36 -2.85 -24.78
CA PHE A 276 -3.43 -2.88 -23.66
C PHE A 276 -2.96 -4.30 -23.37
N SER A 277 -1.69 -4.43 -22.98
CA SER A 277 -1.11 -5.70 -22.54
C SER A 277 0.03 -5.44 -21.56
N VAL A 278 0.35 -6.44 -20.74
CA VAL A 278 1.61 -6.44 -20.00
C VAL A 278 2.67 -7.13 -20.84
N ARG A 279 3.92 -6.67 -20.73
CA ARG A 279 5.06 -7.35 -21.35
C ARG A 279 5.26 -8.67 -20.63
N GLU A 280 5.14 -9.76 -21.38
CA GLU A 280 5.17 -11.11 -20.84
C GLU A 280 6.58 -11.46 -20.31
N GLU A 281 6.61 -12.00 -19.09
CA GLU A 281 7.81 -12.46 -18.39
C GLU A 281 7.51 -13.81 -17.73
N GLU A 282 8.53 -14.63 -17.47
CA GLU A 282 8.34 -15.88 -16.71
C GLU A 282 7.98 -15.61 -15.24
N ILE A 283 8.57 -14.54 -14.67
CA ILE A 283 8.36 -14.02 -13.32
C ILE A 283 8.23 -12.51 -13.40
N TYR A 284 7.09 -11.98 -12.96
CA TYR A 284 6.92 -10.55 -12.70
C TYR A 284 7.62 -10.13 -11.40
N PHE A 285 8.31 -9.00 -11.42
CA PHE A 285 9.16 -8.56 -10.32
C PHE A 285 8.35 -8.13 -9.11
N SER A 286 8.63 -8.70 -7.93
CA SER A 286 8.07 -8.22 -6.67
C SER A 286 8.55 -6.80 -6.36
N VAL A 287 7.64 -5.93 -5.94
CA VAL A 287 7.99 -4.55 -5.51
C VAL A 287 8.80 -4.57 -4.22
N ASP A 288 8.48 -5.50 -3.32
CA ASP A 288 9.21 -5.75 -2.08
C ASP A 288 9.26 -7.26 -1.83
N ARG A 289 10.35 -7.75 -1.23
CA ARG A 289 10.57 -9.18 -0.93
C ARG A 289 10.55 -9.50 0.56
N GLY A 290 10.27 -8.50 1.41
CA GLY A 290 10.08 -8.68 2.84
C GLY A 290 8.82 -9.47 3.18
N PHE A 291 8.60 -9.66 4.48
CA PHE A 291 7.41 -10.34 4.99
C PHE A 291 6.17 -9.46 4.91
N ASP A 292 6.32 -8.17 5.23
CA ASP A 292 5.22 -7.22 5.43
C ASP A 292 5.31 -6.09 4.40
N PHE A 293 4.75 -6.32 3.22
CA PHE A 293 4.56 -5.29 2.21
C PHE A 293 3.38 -5.63 1.31
N TYR A 294 2.41 -4.73 1.24
CA TYR A 294 1.24 -4.88 0.38
C TYR A 294 0.62 -3.53 0.03
N ALA A 295 -0.32 -3.54 -0.92
CA ALA A 295 -1.18 -2.41 -1.29
C ALA A 295 -0.48 -1.05 -1.47
N PRO A 296 0.67 -0.95 -2.16
CA PRO A 296 1.30 0.35 -2.35
C PRO A 296 0.47 1.26 -3.24
N GLN A 297 0.63 2.56 -3.01
CA GLN A 297 0.14 3.60 -3.89
C GLN A 297 1.28 4.55 -4.21
N SER A 298 1.33 5.05 -5.45
CA SER A 298 2.26 6.09 -5.85
C SER A 298 1.55 7.35 -6.38
N PHE A 299 2.25 8.46 -6.28
CA PHE A 299 1.83 9.75 -6.83
C PHE A 299 3.03 10.50 -7.39
N GLU A 300 2.76 11.50 -8.23
CA GLU A 300 3.77 12.42 -8.71
C GLU A 300 3.73 13.70 -7.87
N ASP A 301 4.87 14.11 -7.35
CA ASP A 301 5.01 15.34 -6.57
C ASP A 301 5.18 16.57 -7.48
N GLU A 302 5.17 17.78 -6.90
CA GLU A 302 5.32 19.05 -7.63
C GLU A 302 6.70 19.19 -8.30
N ASN A 303 7.69 18.37 -7.90
CA ASN A 303 9.01 18.28 -8.53
C ASN A 303 9.10 17.20 -9.63
N GLY A 304 7.99 16.52 -9.93
CA GLY A 304 7.93 15.45 -10.93
C GLY A 304 8.51 14.11 -10.48
N ARG A 305 8.76 13.92 -9.17
CA ARG A 305 9.20 12.64 -8.60
C ARG A 305 8.00 11.73 -8.44
N ARG A 306 8.12 10.47 -8.86
CA ARG A 306 7.16 9.41 -8.53
C ARG A 306 7.51 8.85 -7.16
N ILE A 307 6.66 9.09 -6.16
CA ILE A 307 6.87 8.64 -4.77
C ILE A 307 5.89 7.51 -4.47
N LEU A 308 6.39 6.40 -3.93
CA LEU A 308 5.63 5.23 -3.51
C LEU A 308 5.64 5.10 -1.99
N ILE A 309 4.48 4.78 -1.42
CA ILE A 309 4.32 4.37 -0.02
C ILE A 309 3.55 3.05 -0.03
N GLY A 310 3.98 2.07 0.77
CA GLY A 310 3.32 0.77 0.92
C GLY A 310 2.78 0.55 2.32
N TRP A 311 1.83 -0.36 2.46
CA TRP A 311 1.40 -0.86 3.77
C TRP A 311 2.41 -1.92 4.26
N MET A 312 2.92 -1.73 5.49
CA MET A 312 3.71 -2.72 6.21
C MET A 312 2.79 -3.75 6.88
N GLY A 313 2.22 -4.61 6.05
CA GLY A 313 1.41 -5.76 6.44
C GLY A 313 0.96 -6.51 5.19
N ILE A 314 0.13 -7.54 5.39
CA ILE A 314 -0.44 -8.32 4.31
C ILE A 314 -1.79 -8.90 4.74
N PRO A 315 -2.81 -8.97 3.86
CA PRO A 315 -4.06 -9.62 4.22
C PRO A 315 -3.83 -11.12 4.40
N GLU A 316 -4.61 -11.74 5.29
CA GLU A 316 -4.65 -13.20 5.47
C GLU A 316 -3.28 -13.84 5.76
N ALA A 317 -2.38 -13.07 6.40
CA ALA A 317 -1.10 -13.57 6.87
C ALA A 317 -1.27 -14.82 7.75
N ASP A 318 -0.37 -15.79 7.60
CA ASP A 318 -0.31 -17.00 8.42
C ASP A 318 0.44 -16.79 9.75
N TYR A 319 0.81 -15.54 10.05
CA TYR A 319 1.52 -15.11 11.23
C TYR A 319 0.71 -14.06 12.01
N VAL A 320 1.17 -13.75 13.23
CA VAL A 320 0.48 -12.81 14.12
C VAL A 320 1.33 -11.58 14.39
N ASN A 321 0.66 -10.50 14.80
CA ASN A 321 1.33 -9.29 15.28
C ASN A 321 1.06 -9.13 16.78
N PRO A 322 2.10 -9.09 17.63
CA PRO A 322 1.91 -8.92 19.07
C PRO A 322 1.28 -7.55 19.42
N THR A 323 1.48 -6.55 18.57
CA THR A 323 0.95 -5.19 18.76
C THR A 323 -0.58 -5.15 18.74
N ALA A 324 -1.24 -6.06 18.00
CA ALA A 324 -2.70 -6.09 17.92
C ALA A 324 -3.34 -6.25 19.32
N LYS A 325 -2.75 -7.11 20.17
CA LYS A 325 -3.17 -7.27 21.57
C LYS A 325 -2.90 -6.05 22.43
N ALA A 326 -1.93 -5.22 22.05
CA ALA A 326 -1.66 -3.94 22.68
C ALA A 326 -2.60 -2.83 22.17
N GLY A 327 -3.50 -3.13 21.24
CA GLY A 327 -4.51 -2.21 20.73
C GLY A 327 -4.05 -1.37 19.55
N TRP A 328 -2.98 -1.77 18.85
CA TRP A 328 -2.58 -1.12 17.60
C TRP A 328 -1.90 -2.07 16.60
N GLN A 329 -2.02 -1.83 15.30
CA GLN A 329 -1.46 -2.73 14.29
C GLN A 329 -1.08 -2.02 12.98
N HIS A 330 0.06 -2.46 12.42
CA HIS A 330 0.68 -2.02 11.16
C HIS A 330 1.23 -0.59 11.13
N ALA A 331 1.86 -0.26 10.00
CA ALA A 331 2.42 1.02 9.66
C ALA A 331 2.47 1.17 8.14
N LEU A 332 2.82 2.36 7.65
CA LEU A 332 3.23 2.59 6.27
C LEU A 332 4.76 2.51 6.16
N THR A 333 5.28 2.06 5.03
CA THR A 333 6.71 2.06 4.73
C THR A 333 7.25 3.48 4.66
N LEU A 334 8.58 3.63 4.69
CA LEU A 334 9.20 4.87 4.25
C LEU A 334 8.78 5.21 2.81
N PRO A 335 8.64 6.50 2.46
CA PRO A 335 8.41 6.92 1.09
C PRO A 335 9.64 6.62 0.23
N ARG A 336 9.40 6.06 -0.96
CA ARG A 336 10.44 5.63 -1.90
C ARG A 336 10.26 6.36 -3.23
N GLN A 337 11.28 7.06 -3.69
CA GLN A 337 11.31 7.56 -5.06
C GLN A 337 11.52 6.38 -6.01
N LEU A 338 10.72 6.33 -7.08
CA LEU A 338 10.79 5.31 -8.12
C LEU A 338 11.57 5.80 -9.34
N HIS A 339 12.31 4.88 -9.95
CA HIS A 339 12.92 5.01 -11.28
C HIS A 339 12.84 3.68 -12.02
N VAL A 340 12.85 3.70 -13.35
CA VAL A 340 13.12 2.51 -14.18
C VAL A 340 14.51 2.60 -14.75
N LYS A 341 15.36 1.63 -14.42
CA LYS A 341 16.75 1.56 -14.91
C LYS A 341 17.12 0.13 -15.26
N ASP A 342 17.74 -0.06 -16.42
CA ASP A 342 18.20 -1.37 -16.92
C ASP A 342 17.08 -2.43 -16.89
N GLY A 343 15.86 -2.00 -17.22
CA GLY A 343 14.67 -2.85 -17.27
C GLY A 343 14.07 -3.24 -15.91
N ARG A 344 14.55 -2.65 -14.79
CA ARG A 344 14.08 -2.92 -13.43
C ARG A 344 13.51 -1.67 -12.77
N LEU A 345 12.56 -1.87 -11.86
CA LEU A 345 12.10 -0.84 -10.93
C LEU A 345 13.16 -0.64 -9.83
N ILE A 346 13.66 0.58 -9.72
CA ILE A 346 14.58 1.02 -8.68
C ILE A 346 13.79 1.84 -7.66
N GLN A 347 14.00 1.57 -6.38
CA GLN A 347 13.40 2.26 -5.26
C GLN A 347 14.50 2.85 -4.39
N THR A 348 14.41 4.13 -4.05
CA THR A 348 15.35 4.79 -3.13
C THR A 348 14.56 5.55 -2.07
N PRO A 349 14.83 5.38 -0.77
CA PRO A 349 14.23 6.23 0.26
C PRO A 349 14.44 7.71 -0.09
N LEU A 350 13.46 8.55 0.25
CA LEU A 350 13.58 9.98 -0.03
C LEU A 350 14.82 10.60 0.63
N GLU A 351 15.49 11.51 -0.07
CA GLU A 351 16.71 12.18 0.39
C GLU A 351 16.45 12.97 1.68
N GLU A 352 15.25 13.51 1.82
CA GLU A 352 14.75 14.24 2.98
C GLU A 352 14.93 13.44 4.28
N LEU A 353 14.77 12.11 4.24
CA LEU A 353 14.88 11.23 5.40
C LEU A 353 16.29 11.21 6.01
N LYS A 354 17.32 11.60 5.26
CA LYS A 354 18.68 11.70 5.81
C LYS A 354 18.78 12.71 6.96
N ALA A 355 17.87 13.68 7.05
CA ALA A 355 17.83 14.62 8.16
C ALA A 355 17.39 13.97 9.50
N LEU A 356 16.92 12.71 9.49
CA LEU A 356 16.73 11.91 10.71
C LEU A 356 18.06 11.45 11.34
N ARG A 357 19.14 11.42 10.55
CA ARG A 357 20.47 10.97 11.01
C ARG A 357 21.03 12.02 11.99
N SER A 358 21.38 11.58 13.20
CA SER A 358 21.89 12.47 14.26
C SER A 358 23.33 12.17 14.68
N GLN A 359 23.74 10.90 14.61
CA GLN A 359 25.09 10.43 14.92
C GLN A 359 25.58 9.55 13.77
N GLU A 360 26.86 9.68 13.43
CA GLU A 360 27.51 8.92 12.38
C GLU A 360 28.67 8.11 12.96
N TRP A 361 28.69 6.81 12.65
CA TRP A 361 29.80 5.92 12.96
C TRP A 361 30.28 5.25 11.69
N THR A 362 31.59 5.29 11.47
CA THR A 362 32.23 4.72 10.30
C THR A 362 33.23 3.65 10.71
N PHE A 363 33.16 2.51 10.04
CA PHE A 363 34.08 1.38 10.24
C PHE A 363 34.73 1.02 8.91
N ALA A 364 36.06 0.95 8.89
CA ALA A 364 36.83 0.69 7.68
C ALA A 364 37.31 -0.76 7.67
N GLY A 365 36.41 -1.68 7.31
CA GLY A 365 36.73 -3.09 7.14
C GLY A 365 35.97 -4.02 8.09
N ALA A 366 35.93 -5.30 7.71
CA ALA A 366 35.10 -6.30 8.40
C ALA A 366 35.57 -6.58 9.84
N GLU A 367 36.88 -6.53 10.12
CA GLU A 367 37.42 -6.79 11.47
C GLU A 367 36.98 -5.71 12.45
N ASP A 368 37.07 -4.44 12.06
CA ASP A 368 36.64 -3.30 12.87
C ASP A 368 35.12 -3.35 13.15
N LEU A 369 34.31 -3.64 12.13
CA LEU A 369 32.86 -3.76 12.30
C LEU A 369 32.49 -4.93 13.23
N ASN A 370 33.14 -6.08 13.08
CA ASN A 370 32.92 -7.24 13.94
C ASN A 370 33.31 -6.96 15.39
N GLY A 371 34.43 -6.25 15.61
CA GLY A 371 34.87 -5.83 16.94
C GLY A 371 33.96 -4.77 17.57
N ALA A 372 33.35 -3.91 16.76
CA ALA A 372 32.46 -2.85 17.23
C ALA A 372 31.04 -3.35 17.57
N GLY A 373 30.64 -4.54 17.12
CA GLY A 373 29.26 -5.03 17.22
C GLY A 373 28.67 -5.03 18.63
N GLU A 374 29.43 -5.39 19.67
CA GLU A 374 28.94 -5.34 21.05
C GLU A 374 28.74 -3.91 21.55
N TYR A 375 29.69 -3.02 21.23
CA TYR A 375 29.60 -1.60 21.59
C TYR A 375 28.43 -0.93 20.86
N LEU A 376 28.29 -1.17 19.56
CA LEU A 376 27.19 -0.67 18.76
C LEU A 376 25.83 -1.12 19.29
N ARG A 377 25.68 -2.38 19.73
CA ARG A 377 24.43 -2.86 20.35
C ARG A 377 24.12 -2.15 21.67
N ALA A 378 25.14 -1.75 22.43
CA ALA A 378 24.94 -1.01 23.67
C ALA A 378 24.52 0.45 23.42
N GLU A 379 25.02 1.07 22.35
CA GLU A 379 24.87 2.51 22.10
C GLU A 379 23.79 2.89 21.06
N LEU A 380 23.63 2.15 19.94
CA LEU A 380 22.70 2.49 18.84
C LEU A 380 21.22 2.44 19.26
N GLY A 381 20.93 1.64 20.29
CA GLY A 381 19.57 1.36 20.71
C GLY A 381 18.64 0.87 19.58
N PRO A 382 17.32 1.11 19.75
CA PRO A 382 16.25 0.86 18.80
C PRO A 382 16.52 0.95 17.29
N VAL A 383 17.06 2.10 16.95
CA VAL A 383 16.54 2.90 15.86
C VAL A 383 17.74 3.47 15.16
N PHE A 384 18.05 2.90 14.02
CA PHE A 384 19.23 3.24 13.26
C PHE A 384 18.99 3.02 11.77
N GLU A 385 19.90 3.59 10.99
CA GLU A 385 20.11 3.30 9.59
C GLU A 385 21.54 2.76 9.45
N ALA A 386 21.73 1.76 8.59
CA ALA A 386 23.05 1.18 8.34
C ALA A 386 23.28 1.08 6.83
N GLU A 387 24.35 1.71 6.37
CA GLU A 387 24.84 1.64 5.00
C GLU A 387 26.09 0.73 4.97
N LEU A 388 26.07 -0.28 4.12
CA LEU A 388 27.13 -1.29 4.02
C LEU A 388 27.61 -1.35 2.58
N GLU A 389 28.82 -0.86 2.33
CA GLU A 389 29.45 -0.90 1.01
C GLU A 389 30.42 -2.08 0.90
N PHE A 390 30.36 -2.79 -0.22
CA PHE A 390 31.15 -3.99 -0.47
C PHE A 390 31.96 -3.85 -1.75
N SER A 391 33.28 -3.65 -1.60
CA SER A 391 34.19 -3.73 -2.76
C SER A 391 34.22 -5.14 -3.37
N ARG A 392 34.18 -6.18 -2.52
CA ARG A 392 34.01 -7.60 -2.86
C ARG A 392 33.42 -8.34 -1.66
N CYS A 393 32.25 -8.95 -1.83
CA CYS A 393 31.64 -9.82 -0.82
C CYS A 393 31.66 -11.28 -1.29
N ARG A 394 32.15 -12.21 -0.45
CA ARG A 394 32.01 -13.66 -0.68
C ARG A 394 30.90 -14.29 0.15
N PHE A 395 30.73 -13.77 1.35
CA PHE A 395 29.74 -14.19 2.32
C PHE A 395 29.51 -13.02 3.27
N MET A 396 28.26 -12.79 3.65
CA MET A 396 27.89 -11.82 4.68
C MET A 396 26.92 -12.46 5.66
N LYS A 397 27.11 -12.18 6.94
CA LYS A 397 26.13 -12.47 7.98
C LYS A 397 26.13 -11.34 9.00
N LEU A 398 25.01 -10.64 9.08
CA LEU A 398 24.79 -9.51 9.96
C LEU A 398 23.66 -9.82 10.93
N GLN A 399 24.00 -9.92 12.21
CA GLN A 399 23.01 -10.00 13.28
C GLN A 399 22.58 -8.60 13.67
N LEU A 400 21.39 -8.18 13.21
CA LEU A 400 20.85 -6.84 13.47
C LEU A 400 20.35 -6.72 14.91
N ARG A 401 19.63 -7.73 15.39
CA ARG A 401 19.09 -7.85 16.75
C ARG A 401 18.96 -9.31 17.13
N GLN A 402 18.71 -9.63 18.39
CA GLN A 402 18.37 -11.00 18.77
C GLN A 402 17.25 -11.54 17.87
N GLY A 403 17.47 -12.70 17.25
CA GLY A 403 16.50 -13.33 16.35
C GLY A 403 16.45 -12.80 14.91
N VAL A 404 17.00 -11.62 14.63
CA VAL A 404 16.98 -10.97 13.30
C VAL A 404 18.35 -11.01 12.64
N CYS A 405 18.48 -11.77 11.56
CA CYS A 405 19.73 -11.93 10.82
C CYS A 405 19.51 -11.66 9.33
N LEU A 406 20.41 -10.87 8.75
CA LEU A 406 20.56 -10.73 7.30
C LEU A 406 21.80 -11.52 6.88
N SER A 407 21.72 -12.33 5.83
CA SER A 407 22.87 -13.03 5.28
C SER A 407 22.87 -13.02 3.77
N TRP A 408 24.05 -13.07 3.17
CA TRP A 408 24.22 -13.21 1.73
C TRP A 408 25.23 -14.31 1.43
N GLU A 409 24.82 -15.29 0.65
CA GLU A 409 25.63 -16.44 0.24
C GLU A 409 25.15 -16.90 -1.15
N ASP A 410 26.09 -17.23 -2.04
CA ASP A 410 25.82 -17.76 -3.39
C ASP A 410 24.76 -16.99 -4.20
N GLY A 411 24.80 -15.65 -4.12
CA GLY A 411 23.89 -14.78 -4.87
C GLY A 411 22.48 -14.64 -4.28
N VAL A 412 22.26 -15.09 -3.05
CA VAL A 412 20.98 -15.01 -2.36
C VAL A 412 21.11 -14.22 -1.06
N LEU A 413 20.41 -13.09 -0.99
CA LEU A 413 20.17 -12.35 0.25
C LEU A 413 19.02 -13.00 1.02
N THR A 414 19.21 -13.24 2.31
CA THR A 414 18.27 -13.94 3.19
C THR A 414 18.02 -13.13 4.45
N LEU A 415 16.76 -12.83 4.74
CA LEU A 415 16.30 -12.25 6.01
C LEU A 415 15.67 -13.35 6.86
N SER A 416 16.16 -13.54 8.08
CA SER A 416 15.70 -14.57 9.02
C SER A 416 15.23 -13.94 10.34
N LEU A 417 14.02 -14.31 10.78
CA LEU A 417 13.32 -13.84 12.00
C LEU A 417 13.00 -14.98 12.99
N ARG A 418 13.99 -15.83 13.32
CA ARG A 418 13.75 -17.09 14.07
C ARG A 418 13.27 -16.88 15.51
N GLU A 419 13.76 -15.85 16.19
CA GLU A 419 13.28 -15.46 17.52
C GLU A 419 12.58 -14.10 17.39
N GLY A 420 11.38 -13.96 17.95
CA GLY A 420 10.61 -12.71 17.88
C GLY A 420 9.96 -12.42 16.52
N GLY A 421 9.98 -13.34 15.56
CA GLY A 421 9.29 -13.19 14.26
C GLY A 421 7.77 -13.41 14.30
N TRP A 422 7.24 -13.95 15.40
CA TRP A 422 5.79 -14.17 15.60
C TRP A 422 5.10 -14.93 14.47
N GLY A 423 5.78 -15.92 13.89
CA GLY A 423 5.32 -16.72 12.75
C GLY A 423 6.10 -16.42 11.47
N ARG A 424 6.70 -15.22 11.35
CA ARG A 424 7.65 -14.92 10.28
C ARG A 424 8.93 -15.72 10.48
N THR A 425 9.42 -16.31 9.40
CA THR A 425 10.57 -17.22 9.43
C THR A 425 11.71 -16.71 8.56
N VAL A 426 11.68 -16.99 7.25
CA VAL A 426 12.75 -16.65 6.31
C VAL A 426 12.15 -16.05 5.04
N ARG A 427 12.86 -15.07 4.46
CA ARG A 427 12.61 -14.49 3.13
C ARG A 427 13.89 -14.39 2.33
N HIS A 428 13.76 -14.50 1.02
CA HIS A 428 14.89 -14.54 0.10
C HIS A 428 14.77 -13.50 -1.01
N GLY A 429 15.92 -12.97 -1.44
CA GLY A 429 16.05 -12.12 -2.61
C GLY A 429 17.29 -12.52 -3.41
N LYS A 430 17.13 -12.72 -4.72
CA LYS A 430 18.28 -12.89 -5.61
C LYS A 430 19.04 -11.56 -5.72
N ALA A 431 20.32 -11.61 -5.45
CA ALA A 431 21.24 -10.49 -5.57
C ALA A 431 22.60 -11.05 -6.02
N ASP A 432 22.89 -10.98 -7.32
CA ASP A 432 24.07 -11.59 -7.92
C ASP A 432 25.39 -11.09 -7.29
N GLU A 433 25.38 -9.86 -6.78
CA GLU A 433 26.44 -9.28 -5.99
C GLU A 433 25.91 -8.23 -5.01
N LEU A 434 26.69 -7.97 -3.97
CA LEU A 434 26.52 -6.81 -3.09
C LEU A 434 27.56 -5.77 -3.47
N ARG A 435 27.13 -4.51 -3.57
CA ARG A 435 27.96 -3.36 -3.93
C ARG A 435 27.97 -2.37 -2.80
#